data_AF-A0A2V9A5J3-F1
#
_entry.id   AF-A0A2V9A5J3-F1
#
_cell.length_a   1.000
_cell.length_b   1.000
_cell.length_c   1.000
_cell.angle_alpha   90.00
_cell.angle_beta   90.00
_cell.angle_gamma   90.00
#
_symmetry.space_group_name_H-M   'P 1'
#
loop_
_entity.id
_entity.type
_entity.pdbx_description
1 polymer ?
#
loop_
_entity_poly.entity_id
_entity_poly.type
_entity_poly.pdbx_seq_one_letter_code
_entity_poly.pdbx_strand_id
1 'polypeptide(L)'
;MKHLFQPLSEVPHAANPRTSRNPADIVRLLVFLTTGTLFLPAVTAATSVVALIDNTNHRVVIAADCRVNRQLASLSQCKIIDKPGCTVAMAGLYEEKTTAFHLRQLAEAACQYPGDLRARAEAFLRFSRIPYERAIRHIRDADPSDFGRTLENKTTEVIFAGIQNGQIA
;
A
#
# COMPACT_ATOMS: atom_id res chain seq x y z
N MET A 1 4.45 -38.04 84.26
CA MET A 1 3.34 -37.64 83.37
C MET A 1 3.25 -38.63 82.22
N LYS A 2 2.03 -38.84 81.74
CA LYS A 2 1.49 -40.01 81.01
C LYS A 2 2.12 -40.32 79.63
N HIS A 3 2.12 -41.62 79.33
CA HIS A 3 2.12 -42.29 78.02
C HIS A 3 1.36 -41.55 76.90
N LEU A 4 1.81 -41.67 75.63
CA LEU A 4 1.25 -42.60 74.62
C LEU A 4 1.84 -42.36 73.21
N PHE A 5 1.93 -43.47 72.49
CA PHE A 5 2.41 -43.66 71.12
C PHE A 5 1.28 -43.42 70.09
N GLN A 6 1.66 -42.85 68.93
CA GLN A 6 1.25 -43.24 67.56
C GLN A 6 -0.18 -42.90 67.00
N PRO A 7 -0.44 -43.08 65.67
CA PRO A 7 -0.81 -42.02 64.71
C PRO A 7 -2.22 -42.22 64.09
N LEU A 8 -2.65 -41.35 63.16
CA LEU A 8 -3.38 -41.70 61.91
C LEU A 8 -3.98 -40.49 61.16
N SER A 9 -3.83 -40.58 59.84
CA SER A 9 -4.77 -40.20 58.76
C SER A 9 -5.12 -38.74 58.44
N GLU A 10 -4.72 -38.37 57.23
CA GLU A 10 -5.41 -37.61 56.17
C GLU A 10 -6.80 -37.04 56.48
N VAL A 11 -7.01 -35.76 56.14
CA VAL A 11 -7.91 -35.31 55.04
C VAL A 11 -7.42 -33.94 54.53
N PRO A 12 -7.00 -33.77 53.25
CA PRO A 12 -6.90 -32.46 52.63
C PRO A 12 -8.31 -31.94 52.31
N HIS A 13 -8.67 -30.78 52.88
CA HIS A 13 -9.91 -30.09 52.56
C HIS A 13 -10.00 -29.76 51.06
N ALA A 14 -11.01 -30.37 50.44
CA ALA A 14 -11.77 -29.96 49.26
C ALA A 14 -11.14 -28.85 48.39
N ALA A 15 -10.57 -29.26 47.26
CA ALA A 15 -10.38 -28.38 46.12
C ALA A 15 -11.76 -27.91 45.61
N ASN A 16 -11.94 -26.59 45.55
CA ASN A 16 -13.08 -25.96 44.88
C ASN A 16 -13.27 -26.56 43.46
N PRO A 17 -14.49 -26.90 43.04
CA PRO A 17 -14.73 -27.41 41.71
C PRO A 17 -14.35 -26.32 40.71
N ARG A 18 -13.40 -26.65 39.83
CA ARG A 18 -13.12 -25.88 38.62
C ARG A 18 -14.46 -25.70 37.91
N THR A 19 -14.91 -24.45 37.79
CA THR A 19 -16.05 -24.06 36.98
C THR A 19 -15.88 -24.69 35.60
N SER A 20 -16.71 -25.70 35.32
CA SER A 20 -16.87 -26.28 34.00
C SER A 20 -17.20 -25.14 33.04
N ARG A 21 -16.21 -24.68 32.26
CA ARG A 21 -16.44 -23.72 31.18
C ARG A 21 -17.47 -24.34 30.25
N ASN A 22 -18.64 -23.72 30.17
CA ASN A 22 -19.72 -24.21 29.34
C ASN A 22 -19.22 -24.25 27.88
N PRO A 23 -19.33 -25.38 27.16
CA PRO A 23 -18.90 -25.46 25.77
C PRO A 23 -19.60 -24.40 24.90
N ALA A 24 -20.81 -23.96 25.27
CA ALA A 24 -21.51 -22.87 24.61
C ALA A 24 -20.77 -21.53 24.69
N ASP A 25 -20.04 -21.26 25.77
CA ASP A 25 -19.27 -20.02 25.93
C ASP A 25 -17.99 -20.05 25.10
N ILE A 26 -17.37 -21.22 24.94
CA ILE A 26 -16.22 -21.42 24.05
C ILE A 26 -16.65 -21.26 22.58
N VAL A 27 -17.79 -21.84 22.20
CA VAL A 27 -18.34 -21.72 20.85
C VAL A 27 -18.71 -20.27 20.54
N ARG A 28 -19.34 -19.55 21.49
CA ARG A 28 -19.65 -18.12 21.33
C ARG A 28 -18.37 -17.30 21.15
N LEU A 29 -17.34 -17.52 21.97
CA LEU A 29 -16.07 -16.82 21.84
C LEU A 29 -15.39 -17.08 20.48
N LEU A 30 -15.42 -18.32 20.00
CA LEU A 30 -14.88 -18.68 18.68
C LEU A 30 -15.68 -18.05 17.53
N VAL A 31 -17.01 -17.98 17.63
CA VAL A 31 -17.85 -17.30 16.64
C VAL A 31 -17.59 -15.79 16.64
N PHE A 32 -17.45 -15.16 17.81
CA PHE A 32 -17.09 -13.74 17.92
C PHE A 32 -15.68 -13.44 17.39
N LEU A 33 -14.70 -14.31 17.64
CA LEU A 33 -13.33 -14.15 17.12
C LEU A 33 -13.28 -14.33 15.60
N THR A 34 -13.96 -15.35 15.06
CA THR A 34 -13.97 -15.62 13.61
C THR A 34 -14.73 -14.55 12.84
N THR A 35 -15.90 -14.11 13.32
CA THR A 35 -16.63 -12.99 12.71
C THR A 35 -15.85 -11.68 12.81
N GLY A 36 -15.25 -11.37 13.97
CA GLY A 36 -14.42 -10.18 14.15
C GLY A 36 -13.23 -10.09 13.18
N THR A 37 -12.63 -11.23 12.83
CA THR A 37 -11.53 -11.28 11.85
C THR A 37 -11.98 -11.21 10.39
N LEU A 38 -13.15 -11.74 10.06
CA LEU A 38 -13.67 -11.76 8.68
C LEU A 38 -14.18 -10.41 8.19
N PHE A 39 -14.52 -9.50 9.11
CA PHE A 39 -15.02 -8.16 8.80
C PHE A 39 -14.00 -7.04 8.98
N LEU A 40 -12.72 -7.36 9.20
CA LEU A 40 -11.67 -6.33 9.13
C LEU A 40 -11.50 -5.94 7.66
N PRO A 41 -11.85 -4.71 7.26
CA PRO A 41 -11.61 -4.28 5.90
C PRO A 41 -10.10 -4.35 5.64
N ALA A 42 -9.70 -5.13 4.65
CA ALA A 42 -8.35 -5.07 4.14
C ALA A 42 -8.15 -3.62 3.64
N VAL A 43 -7.35 -2.83 4.35
CA VAL A 43 -7.07 -1.45 3.97
C VAL A 43 -6.23 -1.49 2.70
N THR A 44 -6.90 -1.49 1.55
CA THR A 44 -6.26 -1.43 0.24
C THR A 44 -5.73 -0.01 0.04
N ALA A 45 -4.43 0.15 0.23
CA ALA A 45 -3.70 1.37 -0.03
C ALA A 45 -3.51 1.56 -1.55
N ALA A 46 -4.56 1.99 -2.25
CA ALA A 46 -4.53 2.32 -3.67
C ALA A 46 -4.37 3.82 -3.89
N THR A 47 -3.64 4.19 -4.94
CA THR A 47 -3.58 5.57 -5.46
C THR A 47 -4.53 5.66 -6.62
N SER A 48 -5.34 6.72 -6.69
CA SER A 48 -6.23 6.98 -7.81
C SER A 48 -5.82 8.25 -8.52
N VAL A 49 -5.70 8.18 -9.84
CA VAL A 49 -5.50 9.33 -10.72
C VAL A 49 -6.69 9.41 -11.65
N VAL A 50 -7.25 10.60 -11.82
CA VAL A 50 -8.38 10.87 -12.72
C VAL A 50 -8.00 12.01 -13.64
N ALA A 51 -8.22 11.82 -14.94
CA ALA A 51 -8.13 12.88 -15.94
C ALA A 51 -9.50 13.03 -16.60
N LEU A 52 -10.07 14.23 -16.52
CA LEU A 52 -11.31 14.60 -17.19
C LEU A 52 -10.97 15.51 -18.37
N ILE A 53 -11.35 15.10 -19.57
CA ILE A 53 -11.15 15.87 -20.79
C ILE A 53 -12.48 16.47 -21.19
N ASP A 54 -12.59 17.79 -21.06
CA ASP A 54 -13.72 18.58 -21.53
C ASP A 54 -13.36 19.18 -22.89
N ASN A 55 -13.70 18.43 -23.95
CA ASN A 55 -13.48 18.86 -25.33
C ASN A 55 -14.30 20.10 -25.71
N THR A 56 -15.45 20.31 -25.07
CA THR A 56 -16.35 21.44 -25.37
C THR A 56 -15.74 22.76 -24.90
N ASN A 57 -15.13 22.76 -23.72
CA ASN A 57 -14.50 23.95 -23.15
C ASN A 57 -12.97 24.00 -23.35
N HIS A 58 -12.41 23.04 -24.10
CA HIS A 58 -10.97 22.86 -24.30
C HIS A 58 -10.19 22.83 -22.98
N ARG A 59 -10.65 22.03 -22.01
CA ARG A 59 -10.03 21.90 -20.68
C ARG A 59 -9.67 20.46 -20.37
N VAL A 60 -8.58 20.28 -19.64
CA VAL A 60 -8.26 19.04 -18.93
C VAL A 60 -8.23 19.33 -17.44
N VAL A 61 -8.88 18.48 -16.65
CA VAL A 61 -8.78 18.48 -15.19
C VAL A 61 -8.12 17.19 -14.76
N ILE A 62 -6.99 17.30 -14.07
CA ILE A 62 -6.27 16.15 -13.51
C ILE A 62 -6.35 16.22 -12.00
N ALA A 63 -6.74 15.12 -11.37
CA ALA A 63 -6.85 14.98 -9.93
C ALA A 63 -6.16 13.70 -9.47
N ALA A 64 -5.49 13.77 -8.32
CA ALA A 64 -4.89 12.62 -7.66
C ALA A 64 -4.96 12.81 -6.14
N ASP A 65 -4.99 11.72 -5.39
CA ASP A 65 -4.83 11.78 -3.94
C ASP A 65 -3.38 12.12 -3.56
N CYS A 66 -3.18 12.69 -2.37
CA CYS A 66 -1.85 13.04 -1.89
C CYS A 66 -1.19 11.95 -1.02
N ARG A 67 -1.81 10.76 -0.84
CA ARG A 67 -1.29 9.78 0.12
C ARG A 67 -0.19 8.92 -0.50
N VAL A 68 1.01 8.98 0.05
CA VAL A 68 2.11 8.05 -0.27
C VAL A 68 2.35 7.17 0.94
N ASN A 69 2.23 5.85 0.77
CA ASN A 69 2.47 4.89 1.83
C ASN A 69 3.92 4.42 1.78
N ARG A 70 4.62 4.54 2.90
CA ARG A 70 5.94 3.94 3.16
C ARG A 70 5.78 2.87 4.24
N GLN A 71 6.75 1.95 4.34
CA GLN A 71 6.72 0.78 5.24
C GLN A 71 6.26 1.09 6.68
N LEU A 72 6.60 2.28 7.22
CA LEU A 72 6.31 2.65 8.62
C LEU A 72 5.31 3.81 8.78
N ALA A 73 4.92 4.51 7.70
CA ALA A 73 4.06 5.68 7.79
C ALA A 73 3.43 6.06 6.43
N SER A 74 2.30 6.73 6.48
CA SER A 74 1.74 7.45 5.33
C SER A 74 2.16 8.92 5.38
N LEU A 75 2.62 9.46 4.25
CA LEU A 75 2.99 10.86 4.11
C LEU A 75 2.11 11.53 3.04
N SER A 76 1.90 12.83 3.18
CA SER A 76 1.22 13.64 2.17
C SER A 76 2.24 14.17 1.15
N GLN A 77 2.10 13.78 -0.11
CA GLN A 77 2.95 14.24 -1.21
C GLN A 77 2.13 14.37 -2.50
N CYS A 78 2.34 15.47 -3.23
CA CYS A 78 1.64 15.73 -4.47
C CYS A 78 2.06 14.70 -5.54
N LYS A 79 1.07 14.06 -6.16
CA LYS A 79 1.28 13.11 -7.27
C LYS A 79 1.11 13.75 -8.64
N ILE A 80 0.91 15.06 -8.67
CA ILE A 80 0.85 15.88 -9.87
C ILE A 80 2.13 16.72 -9.94
N ILE A 81 2.71 16.79 -11.13
CA ILE A 81 3.75 17.74 -11.53
C ILE A 81 3.09 18.66 -12.55
N ASP A 82 3.22 19.96 -12.35
CA ASP A 82 2.75 20.95 -13.30
C ASP A 82 3.93 21.80 -13.78
N LYS A 83 4.28 21.67 -15.06
CA LYS A 83 5.33 22.43 -15.73
C LYS A 83 4.78 23.01 -17.03
N PRO A 84 5.36 24.11 -17.56
CA PRO A 84 4.94 24.68 -18.83
C PRO A 84 4.92 23.62 -19.95
N GLY A 85 3.72 23.37 -20.49
CA GLY A 85 3.49 22.39 -21.55
C GLY A 85 3.65 20.91 -21.13
N CYS A 86 3.74 20.60 -19.83
CA CYS A 86 3.82 19.24 -19.30
C CYS A 86 3.17 19.15 -17.92
N THR A 87 1.95 18.61 -17.87
CA THR A 87 1.33 18.20 -16.61
C THR A 87 1.40 16.68 -16.52
N VAL A 88 1.81 16.15 -15.36
CA VAL A 88 2.00 14.71 -15.17
C VAL A 88 1.36 14.27 -13.87
N ALA A 89 0.52 13.24 -13.92
CA ALA A 89 -0.01 12.57 -12.73
C ALA A 89 0.50 11.13 -12.61
N MET A 90 0.69 10.69 -11.37
CA MET A 90 1.43 9.47 -11.05
C MET A 90 0.68 8.56 -10.08
N ALA A 91 0.72 7.25 -10.35
CA ALA A 91 0.19 6.20 -9.49
C ALA A 91 1.14 4.99 -9.40
N GLY A 92 0.97 4.17 -8.36
CA GLY A 92 1.70 2.92 -8.17
C GLY A 92 2.96 3.04 -7.31
N LEU A 93 4.00 2.28 -7.65
CA LEU A 93 5.28 2.32 -6.92
C LEU A 93 5.89 3.72 -7.05
N TYR A 94 5.95 4.45 -5.94
CA TYR A 94 6.39 5.84 -5.91
C TYR A 94 7.92 5.98 -5.83
N GLU A 95 8.55 5.11 -5.04
CA GLU A 95 9.97 5.13 -4.75
C GLU A 95 10.38 3.75 -4.23
N GLU A 96 11.58 3.30 -4.59
CA GLU A 96 12.25 2.24 -3.84
C GLU A 96 13.70 2.67 -3.52
N LYS A 97 13.96 2.91 -2.24
CA LYS A 97 15.17 3.56 -1.70
C LYS A 97 16.46 2.79 -1.93
N THR A 98 16.38 1.46 -1.96
CA THR A 98 17.55 0.58 -2.20
C THR A 98 17.94 0.56 -3.68
N THR A 99 17.07 1.06 -4.55
CA THR A 99 17.30 1.17 -5.98
C THR A 99 17.31 2.64 -6.40
N ALA A 100 17.76 2.93 -7.62
CA ALA A 100 17.70 4.29 -8.18
C ALA A 100 16.29 4.68 -8.65
N PHE A 101 15.24 4.00 -8.18
CA PHE A 101 13.88 4.22 -8.66
C PHE A 101 13.16 5.29 -7.82
N HIS A 102 12.93 6.45 -8.43
CA HIS A 102 12.13 7.54 -7.89
C HIS A 102 11.17 8.05 -8.96
N LEU A 103 9.88 7.66 -8.86
CA LEU A 103 8.88 7.91 -9.90
C LEU A 103 8.78 9.40 -10.26
N ARG A 104 8.72 10.26 -9.24
CA ARG A 104 8.63 11.71 -9.42
C ARG A 104 9.81 12.29 -10.18
N GLN A 105 11.04 11.86 -9.86
CA GLN A 105 12.25 12.37 -10.54
C GLN A 105 12.29 11.90 -12.00
N LEU A 106 11.88 10.66 -12.27
CA LEU A 106 11.82 10.10 -13.62
C LEU A 106 10.76 10.83 -14.47
N ALA A 107 9.58 11.08 -13.91
CA ALA A 107 8.52 11.85 -14.56
C ALA A 107 8.95 13.31 -14.81
N GLU A 108 9.64 13.93 -13.85
CA GLU A 108 10.14 15.29 -13.98
C GLU A 108 11.23 15.42 -15.06
N ALA A 109 12.15 14.45 -15.12
CA ALA A 109 13.16 14.37 -16.18
C ALA A 109 12.51 14.16 -17.56
N ALA A 110 11.47 13.35 -17.64
CA ALA A 110 10.69 13.16 -18.86
C ALA A 110 9.99 14.44 -19.32
N CYS A 111 9.40 15.22 -18.40
CA CYS A 111 8.82 16.52 -18.75
C CYS A 111 9.83 17.52 -19.31
N GLN A 112 11.10 17.41 -18.91
CA GLN A 112 12.18 18.25 -19.43
C GLN A 112 12.73 17.76 -20.76
N TYR A 113 12.32 16.58 -21.23
CA TYR A 113 12.76 16.04 -22.50
C TYR A 113 12.22 16.88 -23.67
N PRO A 114 13.05 17.20 -24.67
CA PRO A 114 12.60 17.97 -25.83
C PRO A 114 11.60 17.18 -26.68
N GLY A 115 10.72 17.92 -27.36
CA GLY A 115 9.67 17.35 -28.20
C GLY A 115 8.28 17.52 -27.61
N ASP A 116 7.35 16.74 -28.15
CA ASP A 116 5.95 16.75 -27.78
C ASP A 116 5.63 15.86 -26.56
N LEU A 117 4.37 15.89 -26.11
CA LEU A 117 3.95 15.08 -24.95
C LEU A 117 4.16 13.58 -25.19
N ARG A 118 4.02 13.12 -26.43
CA ARG A 118 4.33 11.75 -26.82
C ARG A 118 5.82 11.45 -26.64
N ALA A 119 6.72 12.29 -27.15
CA ALA A 119 8.16 12.12 -27.00
C ALA A 119 8.58 12.13 -25.52
N ARG A 120 7.91 12.94 -24.69
CA ARG A 120 8.12 12.97 -23.23
C ARG A 120 7.63 11.69 -22.56
N ALA A 121 6.45 11.19 -22.91
CA ALA A 121 5.95 9.90 -22.41
C ALA A 121 6.88 8.73 -22.83
N GLU A 122 7.36 8.73 -24.08
CA GLU A 122 8.35 7.76 -24.55
C GLU A 122 9.69 7.90 -23.82
N ALA A 123 10.12 9.13 -23.51
CA ALA A 123 11.31 9.38 -22.69
C ALA A 123 11.13 8.84 -21.27
N PHE A 124 9.96 9.01 -20.66
CA PHE A 124 9.65 8.42 -19.37
C PHE A 124 9.81 6.90 -19.38
N LEU A 125 9.28 6.21 -20.40
CA LEU A 125 9.44 4.76 -20.53
C LEU A 125 10.92 4.37 -20.63
N ARG A 126 11.73 5.12 -21.40
CA ARG A 126 13.18 4.86 -21.49
C ARG A 126 13.91 5.10 -20.18
N PHE A 127 13.61 6.21 -19.49
CA PHE A 127 14.27 6.58 -18.23
C PHE A 127 13.90 5.64 -17.09
N SER A 128 12.65 5.19 -17.05
CA SER A 128 12.11 4.37 -15.97
C SER A 128 12.42 2.89 -16.10
N ARG A 129 12.63 2.35 -17.31
CA ARG A 129 12.77 0.91 -17.55
C ARG A 129 13.79 0.22 -16.64
N ILE A 130 15.05 0.62 -16.70
CA ILE A 130 16.12 -0.03 -15.93
C ILE A 130 15.93 0.17 -14.42
N PRO A 131 15.67 1.40 -13.91
CA PRO A 131 15.38 1.61 -12.50
C PRO A 131 14.19 0.78 -12.01
N TYR A 132 13.10 0.72 -12.77
CA TYR A 132 11.90 -0.03 -12.41
C TYR A 132 12.16 -1.54 -12.37
N GLU A 133 12.81 -2.10 -13.40
CA GLU A 133 13.19 -3.52 -13.41
C GLU A 133 14.12 -3.89 -12.23
N ARG A 134 14.98 -2.97 -11.77
CA ARG A 134 15.80 -3.18 -10.57
C ARG A 134 14.96 -3.14 -9.30
N ALA A 135 14.06 -2.17 -9.18
CA ALA A 135 13.16 -2.04 -8.04
C ALA A 135 12.28 -3.29 -7.88
N ILE A 136 11.64 -3.73 -8.96
CA ILE A 136 10.78 -4.92 -8.97
C ILE A 136 11.57 -6.18 -8.58
N ARG A 137 12.78 -6.38 -9.12
CA ARG A 137 13.63 -7.50 -8.70
C ARG A 137 14.00 -7.42 -7.21
N HIS A 138 14.40 -6.25 -6.74
CA HIS A 138 14.75 -6.08 -5.34
C HIS A 138 13.57 -6.36 -4.41
N ILE A 139 12.38 -5.81 -4.69
CA ILE A 139 11.17 -6.04 -3.92
C ILE A 139 10.84 -7.54 -3.88
N ARG A 140 10.96 -8.23 -5.01
CA ARG A 140 10.75 -9.69 -5.09
C ARG A 140 11.69 -10.46 -4.19
N ASP A 141 12.97 -10.12 -4.23
CA ASP A 141 14.02 -10.88 -3.58
C ASP A 141 14.10 -10.55 -2.07
N ALA A 142 13.73 -9.33 -1.66
CA ALA A 142 13.71 -8.88 -0.27
C ALA A 142 12.44 -9.29 0.49
N ASP A 143 11.27 -9.26 -0.16
CA ASP A 143 9.99 -9.67 0.44
C ASP A 143 9.06 -10.29 -0.62
N PRO A 144 9.17 -11.61 -0.86
CA PRO A 144 8.31 -12.32 -1.81
C PRO A 144 6.80 -12.23 -1.48
N SER A 145 6.45 -12.00 -0.20
CA SER A 145 5.06 -11.89 0.24
C SER A 145 4.45 -10.53 -0.08
N ASP A 146 5.25 -9.46 -0.01
CA ASP A 146 4.84 -8.11 -0.39
C ASP A 146 4.93 -7.86 -1.91
N PHE A 147 5.74 -8.66 -2.62
CA PHE A 147 5.82 -8.65 -4.08
C PHE A 147 4.48 -8.92 -4.77
N GLY A 148 3.74 -9.95 -4.32
CA GLY A 148 2.40 -10.26 -4.82
C GLY A 148 1.43 -9.09 -4.60
N ARG A 149 1.45 -8.51 -3.39
CA ARG A 149 0.62 -7.33 -3.07
C ARG A 149 0.98 -6.09 -3.88
N THR A 150 2.26 -5.92 -4.20
CA THR A 150 2.78 -4.77 -4.93
C THR A 150 2.52 -4.85 -6.43
N LEU A 151 2.65 -6.03 -7.05
CA LEU A 151 2.42 -6.18 -8.50
C LEU A 151 0.98 -6.45 -8.88
N GLU A 152 0.22 -7.25 -8.12
CA GLU A 152 -1.19 -7.52 -8.46
C GLU A 152 -2.08 -6.27 -8.30
N ASN A 153 -1.67 -5.31 -7.46
CA ASN A 153 -2.51 -4.15 -7.12
C ASN A 153 -1.94 -2.78 -7.50
N LYS A 154 -0.71 -2.69 -8.04
CA LYS A 154 -0.03 -1.39 -8.24
C LYS A 154 0.93 -1.38 -9.43
N THR A 155 0.41 -1.53 -10.64
CA THR A 155 1.14 -1.07 -11.83
C THR A 155 1.52 0.40 -11.65
N THR A 156 2.78 0.75 -11.93
CA THR A 156 3.19 2.15 -11.93
C THR A 156 2.66 2.79 -13.20
N GLU A 157 1.81 3.78 -13.03
CA GLU A 157 1.13 4.46 -14.11
C GLU A 157 1.41 5.96 -14.04
N VAL A 158 1.65 6.53 -15.21
CA VAL A 158 1.93 7.96 -15.35
C VAL A 158 1.15 8.49 -16.54
N ILE A 159 0.35 9.53 -16.31
CA ILE A 159 -0.42 10.21 -17.34
C ILE A 159 0.28 11.53 -17.63
N PHE A 160 0.72 11.70 -18.87
CA PHE A 160 1.20 12.98 -19.40
C PHE A 160 0.03 13.68 -20.07
N ALA A 161 -0.13 14.97 -19.81
CA ALA A 161 -1.13 15.81 -20.45
C ALA A 161 -0.61 17.25 -20.60
N GLY A 162 -1.23 18.00 -21.50
CA GLY A 162 -0.94 19.42 -21.64
C GLY A 162 -1.59 20.02 -22.88
N ILE A 163 -1.17 21.24 -23.20
CA ILE A 163 -1.58 21.91 -24.43
C ILE A 163 -0.44 21.86 -25.42
N GLN A 164 -0.68 21.25 -26.58
CA GLN A 164 0.26 21.15 -27.69
C GLN A 164 -0.40 21.73 -28.94
N ASN A 165 0.26 22.72 -29.56
CA ASN A 165 -0.27 23.41 -30.75
C ASN A 165 -1.69 23.95 -30.56
N GLY A 166 -2.04 24.38 -29.34
CA GLY A 166 -3.39 24.87 -29.00
C GLY A 166 -4.45 23.79 -28.77
N GLN A 167 -4.07 22.51 -28.84
CA GLN A 167 -4.96 21.38 -28.56
C GLN A 167 -4.54 20.65 -27.29
N ILE A 168 -5.51 20.03 -26.64
CA ILE A 168 -5.26 19.10 -25.55
C ILE A 168 -4.58 17.86 -26.11
N ALA A 169 -3.49 17.45 -25.46
CA ALA A 169 -2.75 16.23 -25.76
C ALA A 169 -2.31 15.53 -24.47
#